data_AF-A0A9D8J1F5-F1
#
_entry.id   AF-A0A9D8J1F5-F1
#
_cell.length_a   1.000
_cell.length_b   1.000
_cell.length_c   1.000
_cell.angle_alpha   90.00
_cell.angle_beta   90.00
_cell.angle_gamma   90.00
#
_symmetry.space_group_name_H-M   'P 1'
#
loop_
_entity.id
_entity.type
_entity.pdbx_description
1 polymer ?
#
loop_
_entity_poly.entity_id
_entity_poly.type
_entity_poly.pdbx_seq_one_letter_code
_entity_poly.pdbx_strand_id
1 'polypeptide(L)'
;NAGTLIQNAAGTWTTIPPPGYNHAPFAVGDLTGDGVAEIVLLSTSIAVWSYTGTQWTSVTVAGLPATHSFVGVQVVDYDRDGLNDLVFAGPGIAVYRNIGAATFQFQAAGLPAFLADHVASPGVGAAASLVVGDFQGDGLPDIAVAALDPTYWYQMGHQRVPLVFTNMITGVHAFGAGCAAPGLPAPVLDGIGRPLTGNATFALRLQHGAASGLGLFWFGTSKRYLNGQPILPLSLAAYGAPGCELLADALQWHVSTLDPTGTAALPVPIPNLPSLRFVSCFAQAAAFQPGANPLGLLTTHGLVVRIE
;
A
#
# COMPACT_ATOMS: atom_id res chain seq x y z
N ASN A 1 -27.43 1.67 -4.33
CA ASN A 1 -27.22 1.09 -5.68
C ASN A 1 -25.73 1.04 -5.97
N ALA A 2 -25.05 -0.04 -5.59
CA ALA A 2 -23.71 -0.34 -6.09
C ALA A 2 -23.87 -1.15 -7.38
N GLY A 3 -23.66 -0.51 -8.52
CA GLY A 3 -23.56 -1.17 -9.82
C GLY A 3 -22.29 -0.66 -10.48
N THR A 4 -21.59 -1.52 -11.22
CA THR A 4 -20.50 -1.04 -12.05
C THR A 4 -21.11 -0.26 -13.21
N LEU A 5 -20.66 0.99 -13.35
CA LEU A 5 -20.99 1.86 -14.46
C LEU A 5 -19.90 1.67 -15.52
N ILE A 6 -20.28 1.21 -16.71
CA ILE A 6 -19.34 1.10 -17.84
C ILE A 6 -19.63 2.25 -18.79
N GLN A 7 -18.62 3.08 -19.07
CA GLN A 7 -18.72 4.14 -20.05
C GLN A 7 -18.32 3.61 -21.44
N ASN A 8 -19.20 3.73 -22.43
CA ASN A 8 -18.83 3.46 -23.81
C ASN A 8 -18.01 4.62 -24.42
N ALA A 9 -17.44 4.42 -25.61
CA ALA A 9 -16.67 5.45 -26.33
C ALA A 9 -17.48 6.72 -26.65
N ALA A 10 -18.82 6.66 -26.55
CA ALA A 10 -19.74 7.79 -26.73
C ALA A 10 -20.16 8.44 -25.40
N GLY A 11 -19.56 8.05 -24.26
CA GLY A 11 -19.84 8.63 -22.95
C GLY A 11 -21.10 8.11 -22.25
N THR A 12 -21.80 7.12 -22.81
CA THR A 12 -23.02 6.53 -22.22
C THR A 12 -22.66 5.50 -21.16
N TRP A 13 -23.36 5.55 -20.02
CA TRP A 13 -23.19 4.62 -18.91
C TRP A 13 -24.20 3.48 -18.98
N THR A 14 -23.74 2.24 -18.88
CA THR A 14 -24.60 1.05 -18.68
C THR A 14 -24.40 0.49 -17.28
N THR A 15 -25.49 0.00 -16.68
CA THR A 15 -25.48 -0.58 -15.34
C THR A 15 -25.42 -2.10 -15.43
N ILE A 16 -24.38 -2.70 -14.85
CA ILE A 16 -24.30 -4.16 -14.69
C ILE A 16 -24.18 -4.49 -13.19
N PRO A 17 -25.29 -4.89 -12.56
CA PRO A 17 -25.34 -5.12 -11.13
C PRO A 17 -24.75 -6.50 -10.69
N PRO A 18 -23.82 -6.60 -9.70
CA PRO A 18 -23.45 -7.89 -9.10
C PRO A 18 -24.64 -8.59 -8.38
N PRO A 19 -24.77 -9.93 -8.41
CA PRO A 19 -25.88 -10.64 -7.76
C PRO A 19 -25.95 -10.46 -6.23
N GLY A 20 -27.16 -10.52 -5.65
CA GLY A 20 -27.36 -10.64 -4.20
C GLY A 20 -27.62 -9.33 -3.42
N TYR A 21 -28.42 -8.43 -3.96
CA TYR A 21 -28.71 -7.12 -3.35
C TYR A 21 -29.49 -7.18 -2.04
N ASN A 22 -28.84 -6.77 -0.95
CA ASN A 22 -29.43 -5.94 0.11
C ASN A 22 -28.36 -4.92 0.55
N HIS A 23 -28.76 -3.76 1.08
CA HIS A 23 -27.92 -2.57 1.38
C HIS A 23 -26.65 -2.85 2.21
N ALA A 24 -25.66 -3.46 1.59
CA ALA A 24 -24.41 -3.87 2.18
C ALA A 24 -23.36 -2.76 2.03
N PRO A 25 -22.62 -2.41 3.09
CA PRO A 25 -21.32 -1.75 2.94
C PRO A 25 -20.46 -2.55 1.96
N PHE A 26 -19.69 -1.85 1.13
CA PHE A 26 -18.85 -2.47 0.13
C PHE A 26 -17.48 -1.77 0.04
N ALA A 27 -16.51 -2.51 -0.48
CA ALA A 27 -15.19 -1.99 -0.83
C ALA A 27 -14.71 -2.65 -2.12
N VAL A 28 -13.71 -2.03 -2.76
CA VAL A 28 -13.20 -2.46 -4.06
C VAL A 28 -11.67 -2.53 -4.01
N GLY A 29 -11.11 -3.60 -4.56
CA GLY A 29 -9.67 -3.75 -4.76
C GLY A 29 -9.34 -5.14 -5.31
N ASP A 30 -8.13 -5.29 -5.83
CA ASP A 30 -7.63 -6.55 -6.41
C ASP A 30 -7.28 -7.55 -5.30
N LEU A 31 -8.22 -8.42 -4.96
CA LEU A 31 -8.07 -9.39 -3.86
C LEU A 31 -7.50 -10.72 -4.35
N THR A 32 -7.56 -10.95 -5.65
CA THR A 32 -7.04 -12.16 -6.29
C THR A 32 -5.59 -12.01 -6.76
N GLY A 33 -5.10 -10.77 -6.90
CA GLY A 33 -3.76 -10.44 -7.38
C GLY A 33 -3.62 -10.55 -8.90
N ASP A 34 -4.72 -10.48 -9.64
CA ASP A 34 -4.73 -10.66 -11.11
C ASP A 34 -4.71 -9.33 -11.89
N GLY A 35 -4.67 -8.20 -11.17
CA GLY A 35 -4.70 -6.85 -11.73
C GLY A 35 -6.11 -6.33 -12.02
N VAL A 36 -7.16 -7.09 -11.74
CA VAL A 36 -8.56 -6.70 -11.85
C VAL A 36 -9.14 -6.52 -10.45
N ALA A 37 -9.90 -5.46 -10.23
CA ALA A 37 -10.49 -5.21 -8.92
C ALA A 37 -11.75 -6.04 -8.67
N GLU A 38 -11.83 -6.64 -7.49
CA GLU A 38 -13.02 -7.29 -6.95
C GLU A 38 -13.87 -6.33 -6.12
N ILE A 39 -15.17 -6.62 -6.02
CA ILE A 39 -16.07 -5.99 -5.05
C ILE A 39 -16.28 -6.93 -3.86
N VAL A 40 -16.06 -6.43 -2.66
CA VAL A 40 -16.45 -7.07 -1.40
C VAL A 40 -17.78 -6.49 -0.92
N LEU A 41 -18.74 -7.35 -0.59
CA LEU A 41 -20.05 -6.98 -0.07
C LEU A 41 -20.25 -7.57 1.33
N LEU A 42 -20.63 -6.73 2.29
CA LEU A 42 -21.02 -7.15 3.65
C LEU A 42 -22.53 -7.37 3.75
N SER A 43 -22.97 -8.62 3.62
CA SER A 43 -24.37 -9.01 3.80
C SER A 43 -24.55 -9.87 5.07
N THR A 44 -25.40 -10.89 5.03
CA THR A 44 -25.37 -11.98 6.02
C THR A 44 -24.07 -12.79 5.96
N SER A 45 -23.38 -12.74 4.81
CA SER A 45 -22.03 -13.24 4.60
C SER A 45 -21.16 -12.18 3.94
N ILE A 46 -19.84 -12.37 4.03
CA ILE A 46 -18.86 -11.63 3.24
C ILE A 46 -18.79 -12.28 1.85
N ALA A 47 -19.27 -11.58 0.83
CA ALA A 47 -19.27 -12.05 -0.55
C ALA A 47 -18.25 -11.25 -1.38
N VAL A 48 -17.51 -11.92 -2.26
CA VAL A 48 -16.53 -11.30 -3.16
C VAL A 48 -16.92 -11.60 -4.60
N TRP A 49 -16.91 -10.57 -5.45
CA TRP A 49 -17.34 -10.64 -6.84
C TRP A 49 -16.28 -10.03 -7.76
N SER A 50 -15.97 -10.74 -8.84
CA SER A 50 -15.11 -10.25 -9.90
C SER A 50 -15.91 -10.03 -11.19
N TYR A 51 -15.51 -9.03 -11.98
CA TYR A 51 -16.16 -8.71 -13.25
C TYR A 51 -15.33 -9.21 -14.43
N THR A 52 -15.89 -10.18 -15.16
CA THR A 52 -15.22 -10.85 -16.30
C THR A 52 -15.20 -10.02 -17.59
N GLY A 53 -15.58 -8.75 -17.55
CA GLY A 53 -15.77 -7.92 -18.74
C GLY A 53 -17.17 -8.04 -19.36
N THR A 54 -17.91 -9.11 -19.06
CA THR A 54 -19.28 -9.34 -19.58
C THR A 54 -20.30 -9.61 -18.48
N GLN A 55 -19.88 -10.25 -17.38
CA GLN A 55 -20.75 -10.63 -16.28
C GLN A 55 -19.98 -10.68 -14.95
N TRP A 56 -20.73 -10.65 -13.86
CA TRP A 56 -20.22 -10.86 -12.51
C TRP A 56 -20.15 -12.34 -12.17
N THR A 57 -19.06 -12.74 -11.52
CA THR A 57 -18.85 -14.10 -11.01
C THR A 57 -18.39 -14.05 -9.57
N SER A 58 -18.87 -14.99 -8.74
CA SER A 58 -18.46 -15.09 -7.35
C SER A 58 -17.01 -15.57 -7.26
N VAL A 59 -16.22 -14.91 -6.42
CA VAL A 59 -14.87 -15.34 -6.07
C VAL A 59 -14.94 -16.19 -4.81
N THR A 60 -14.34 -17.38 -4.87
CA THR A 60 -14.19 -18.23 -3.69
C THR A 60 -13.09 -17.66 -2.82
N VAL A 61 -13.43 -17.33 -1.57
CA VAL A 61 -12.48 -16.83 -0.56
C VAL A 61 -12.42 -17.80 0.61
N ALA A 62 -11.26 -17.86 1.27
CA ALA A 62 -11.02 -18.73 2.42
C ALA A 62 -10.58 -17.93 3.66
N GLY A 63 -10.82 -18.48 4.85
CA GLY A 63 -10.34 -17.93 6.12
C GLY A 63 -11.07 -16.69 6.67
N LEU A 64 -12.04 -16.16 5.91
CA LEU A 64 -13.01 -15.18 6.42
C LEU A 64 -14.09 -15.86 7.29
N PRO A 65 -14.68 -15.14 8.26
CA PRO A 65 -15.66 -15.71 9.16
C PRO A 65 -16.99 -15.95 8.42
N ALA A 66 -17.60 -17.13 8.64
CA ALA A 66 -18.87 -17.50 8.02
C ALA A 66 -20.06 -16.64 8.51
N THR A 67 -19.94 -16.05 9.70
CA THR A 67 -20.92 -15.12 10.28
C THR A 67 -20.19 -13.91 10.84
N HIS A 68 -20.77 -12.72 10.72
CA HIS A 68 -20.16 -11.48 11.21
C HIS A 68 -21.21 -10.46 11.64
N SER A 69 -20.75 -9.40 12.31
CA SER A 69 -21.55 -8.19 12.58
C SER A 69 -20.83 -6.93 12.09
N PHE A 70 -19.95 -7.07 11.10
CA PHE A 70 -19.27 -5.94 10.47
C PHE A 70 -20.27 -5.02 9.78
N VAL A 71 -20.02 -3.73 9.90
CA VAL A 71 -20.82 -2.63 9.35
C VAL A 71 -20.02 -1.74 8.39
N GLY A 72 -18.72 -2.02 8.23
CA GLY A 72 -17.85 -1.32 7.29
C GLY A 72 -16.69 -2.23 6.86
N VAL A 73 -16.22 -2.02 5.64
CA VAL A 73 -15.08 -2.72 5.05
C VAL A 73 -14.22 -1.72 4.27
N GLN A 74 -12.91 -1.90 4.30
CA GLN A 74 -11.96 -1.30 3.37
C GLN A 74 -11.04 -2.40 2.83
N VAL A 75 -10.61 -2.21 1.58
CA VAL A 75 -9.60 -3.05 0.92
C VAL A 75 -8.32 -2.24 0.87
N VAL A 76 -7.23 -2.78 1.41
CA VAL A 76 -5.93 -2.12 1.48
C VAL A 76 -4.82 -3.15 1.66
N ASP A 77 -3.70 -3.01 0.97
CA ASP A 77 -2.45 -3.72 1.29
C ASP A 77 -1.82 -3.08 2.55
N TYR A 78 -2.16 -3.59 3.74
CA TYR A 78 -1.79 -2.94 5.01
C TYR A 78 -0.34 -3.23 5.40
N ASP A 79 0.22 -4.35 4.96
CA ASP A 79 1.58 -4.77 5.29
C ASP A 79 2.57 -4.66 4.11
N ARG A 80 2.10 -4.11 2.98
CA ARG A 80 2.88 -3.78 1.79
C ARG A 80 3.49 -5.01 1.12
N ASP A 81 2.86 -6.18 1.26
CA ASP A 81 3.32 -7.40 0.62
C ASP A 81 2.86 -7.56 -0.83
N GLY A 82 2.09 -6.59 -1.32
CA GLY A 82 1.56 -6.54 -2.69
C GLY A 82 0.21 -7.23 -2.86
N LEU A 83 -0.35 -7.80 -1.80
CA LEU A 83 -1.68 -8.37 -1.78
C LEU A 83 -2.63 -7.44 -1.03
N ASN A 84 -3.81 -7.17 -1.60
CA ASN A 84 -4.78 -6.38 -0.87
C ASN A 84 -5.40 -7.21 0.27
N ASP A 85 -5.40 -6.62 1.47
CA ASP A 85 -6.01 -7.14 2.67
C ASP A 85 -7.39 -6.53 2.93
N LEU A 86 -8.04 -6.99 3.99
CA LEU A 86 -9.35 -6.51 4.42
C LEU A 86 -9.32 -5.96 5.84
N VAL A 87 -9.86 -4.75 6.00
CA VAL A 87 -10.07 -4.13 7.31
C VAL A 87 -11.56 -3.92 7.51
N PHE A 88 -12.10 -4.40 8.63
CA PHE A 88 -13.51 -4.31 8.95
C PHE A 88 -13.77 -3.48 10.21
N ALA A 89 -14.90 -2.78 10.22
CA ALA A 89 -15.47 -2.13 11.40
C ALA A 89 -16.74 -2.85 11.82
N GLY A 90 -17.02 -2.90 13.12
CA GLY A 90 -18.22 -3.51 13.68
C GLY A 90 -18.15 -3.50 15.21
N PRO A 91 -18.25 -4.66 15.88
CA PRO A 91 -17.98 -4.77 17.32
C PRO A 91 -16.60 -4.24 17.74
N GLY A 92 -15.64 -4.26 16.82
CA GLY A 92 -14.30 -3.65 16.94
C GLY A 92 -13.69 -3.38 15.57
N ILE A 93 -12.36 -3.49 15.44
CA ILE A 93 -11.63 -3.42 14.16
C ILE A 93 -11.00 -4.77 13.86
N ALA A 94 -11.41 -5.47 12.80
CA ALA A 94 -10.77 -6.72 12.41
C ALA A 94 -9.88 -6.51 11.18
N VAL A 95 -8.66 -7.01 11.21
CA VAL A 95 -7.75 -7.04 10.05
C VAL A 95 -7.61 -8.49 9.59
N TYR A 96 -7.80 -8.72 8.30
CA TYR A 96 -7.66 -10.02 7.65
C TYR A 96 -6.61 -9.87 6.55
N ARG A 97 -5.42 -10.41 6.83
CA ARG A 97 -4.30 -10.41 5.89
C ARG A 97 -4.55 -11.41 4.77
N ASN A 98 -4.40 -10.98 3.53
CA ASN A 98 -4.39 -11.85 2.37
C ASN A 98 -3.04 -12.56 2.28
N ILE A 99 -3.05 -13.89 2.39
CA ILE A 99 -1.85 -14.72 2.29
C ILE A 99 -1.69 -15.36 0.91
N GLY A 100 -2.46 -14.88 -0.07
CA GLY A 100 -2.43 -15.30 -1.47
C GLY A 100 -3.65 -16.16 -1.87
N ALA A 101 -3.93 -16.17 -3.17
CA ALA A 101 -5.04 -16.91 -3.76
C ALA A 101 -6.39 -16.66 -3.06
N ALA A 102 -6.65 -15.39 -2.70
CA ALA A 102 -7.83 -14.95 -1.96
C ALA A 102 -8.09 -15.73 -0.65
N THR A 103 -7.01 -16.17 0.01
CA THR A 103 -7.05 -16.79 1.34
C THR A 103 -6.66 -15.76 2.38
N PHE A 104 -7.47 -15.61 3.41
CA PHE A 104 -7.30 -14.59 4.43
C PHE A 104 -6.98 -15.19 5.80
N GLN A 105 -6.11 -14.52 6.55
CA GLN A 105 -5.77 -14.87 7.92
C GLN A 105 -6.12 -13.71 8.85
N PHE A 106 -6.87 -13.99 9.91
CA PHE A 106 -7.18 -12.99 10.92
C PHE A 106 -5.91 -12.56 11.67
N GLN A 107 -5.65 -11.25 11.70
CA GLN A 107 -4.49 -10.65 12.32
C GLN A 107 -4.88 -9.96 13.64
N ALA A 108 -4.66 -10.65 14.77
CA ALA A 108 -5.00 -10.15 16.11
C ALA A 108 -3.91 -9.23 16.73
N ALA A 109 -2.66 -9.37 16.28
CA ALA A 109 -1.52 -8.70 16.91
C ALA A 109 -1.47 -7.21 16.54
N GLY A 110 -1.21 -6.35 17.54
CA GLY A 110 -1.02 -4.90 17.34
C GLY A 110 -2.29 -4.06 17.38
N LEU A 111 -3.48 -4.67 17.33
CA LEU A 111 -4.74 -3.97 17.55
C LEU A 111 -4.96 -3.72 19.06
N PRO A 112 -5.51 -2.56 19.45
CA PRO A 112 -5.81 -2.32 20.86
C PRO A 112 -6.78 -3.36 21.40
N ALA A 113 -6.51 -3.87 22.60
CA ALA A 113 -7.29 -4.97 23.19
C ALA A 113 -8.80 -4.67 23.30
N PHE A 114 -9.19 -3.41 23.46
CA PHE A 114 -10.59 -2.98 23.51
C PHE A 114 -11.28 -2.93 22.13
N LEU A 115 -10.54 -3.14 21.04
CA LEU A 115 -11.03 -3.21 19.65
C LEU A 115 -10.90 -4.61 19.03
N ALA A 116 -10.29 -5.56 19.74
CA ALA A 116 -10.02 -6.91 19.27
C ALA A 116 -11.18 -7.90 19.49
N ASP A 117 -12.31 -7.45 20.05
CA ASP A 117 -13.51 -8.28 20.13
C ASP A 117 -14.25 -8.26 18.78
N HIS A 118 -14.07 -9.32 17.99
CA HIS A 118 -14.77 -9.50 16.71
C HIS A 118 -16.05 -10.33 16.86
N VAL A 119 -16.42 -10.71 18.09
CA VAL A 119 -17.57 -11.57 18.38
C VAL A 119 -18.57 -10.83 19.29
N ALA A 120 -19.46 -10.08 18.64
CA ALA A 120 -20.84 -9.87 19.05
C ALA A 120 -21.16 -9.32 20.47
N SER A 121 -20.29 -8.52 21.10
CA SER A 121 -20.72 -7.73 22.26
C SER A 121 -21.03 -6.27 21.87
N PRO A 122 -22.30 -5.82 21.91
CA PRO A 122 -22.62 -4.40 21.76
C PRO A 122 -22.11 -3.66 23.01
N GLY A 123 -20.92 -3.10 22.91
CA GLY A 123 -20.22 -2.45 24.01
C GLY A 123 -19.08 -1.56 23.54
N VAL A 124 -18.34 -1.05 24.51
CA VAL A 124 -17.14 -0.21 24.36
C VAL A 124 -16.23 -0.77 23.25
N GLY A 125 -15.77 0.07 22.31
CA GLY A 125 -14.95 -0.34 21.16
C GLY A 125 -15.68 -0.49 19.83
N ALA A 126 -17.02 -0.45 19.79
CA ALA A 126 -17.76 -0.58 18.52
C ALA A 126 -17.41 0.53 17.52
N ALA A 127 -16.88 0.17 16.35
CA ALA A 127 -16.56 1.07 15.25
C ALA A 127 -17.76 1.17 14.26
N ALA A 128 -18.30 2.37 14.07
CA ALA A 128 -19.42 2.59 13.14
C ALA A 128 -18.96 2.72 11.69
N SER A 129 -17.75 3.19 11.48
CA SER A 129 -17.15 3.41 10.16
C SER A 129 -15.65 3.36 10.31
N LEU A 130 -14.97 3.05 9.20
CA LEU A 130 -13.53 3.15 9.11
C LEU A 130 -13.11 3.78 7.79
N VAL A 131 -11.93 4.38 7.79
CA VAL A 131 -11.21 4.82 6.59
C VAL A 131 -9.74 4.43 6.76
N VAL A 132 -9.07 4.20 5.63
CA VAL A 132 -7.65 3.89 5.59
C VAL A 132 -6.92 4.94 4.78
N GLY A 133 -5.73 5.33 5.21
CA GLY A 133 -4.88 6.27 4.50
C GLY A 133 -3.57 6.49 5.22
N ASP A 134 -2.58 7.04 4.53
CA ASP A 134 -1.30 7.42 5.15
C ASP A 134 -1.42 8.83 5.76
N PHE A 135 -1.84 8.90 7.01
CA PHE A 135 -2.14 10.15 7.72
C PHE A 135 -0.89 10.87 8.22
N GLN A 136 0.24 10.17 8.40
CA GLN A 136 1.50 10.76 8.86
C GLN A 136 2.54 10.96 7.75
N GLY A 137 2.26 10.49 6.54
CA GLY A 137 3.17 10.58 5.40
C GLY A 137 4.33 9.60 5.45
N ASP A 138 4.28 8.56 6.27
CA ASP A 138 5.35 7.56 6.41
C ASP A 138 5.30 6.47 5.35
N GLY A 139 4.26 6.48 4.52
CA GLY A 139 4.05 5.51 3.47
C GLY A 139 3.60 4.15 3.95
N LEU A 140 3.03 4.04 5.15
CA LEU A 140 2.22 2.90 5.53
C LEU A 140 0.75 3.35 5.68
N PRO A 141 -0.20 2.49 5.32
CA PRO A 141 -1.61 2.81 5.51
C PRO A 141 -1.98 2.70 6.98
N ASP A 142 -2.57 3.77 7.51
CA ASP A 142 -3.12 3.88 8.85
C ASP A 142 -4.62 3.68 8.85
N ILE A 143 -5.18 3.40 10.02
CA ILE A 143 -6.61 3.15 10.18
C ILE A 143 -7.22 4.24 11.05
N ALA A 144 -8.25 4.91 10.56
CA ALA A 144 -9.08 5.80 11.38
C ALA A 144 -10.50 5.25 11.51
N VAL A 145 -11.07 5.31 12.71
CA VAL A 145 -12.42 4.80 13.01
C VAL A 145 -13.24 5.77 13.83
N ALA A 146 -14.56 5.70 13.65
CA ALA A 146 -15.52 6.33 14.56
C ALA A 146 -15.95 5.32 15.64
N ALA A 147 -15.26 5.31 16.78
CA ALA A 147 -15.42 4.30 17.83
C ALA A 147 -15.92 4.90 19.15
N LEU A 148 -16.55 4.05 19.97
CA LEU A 148 -16.85 4.37 21.37
C LEU A 148 -15.58 4.17 22.19
N ASP A 149 -14.98 5.27 22.68
CA ASP A 149 -13.73 5.23 23.45
C ASP A 149 -13.98 4.81 24.91
N PRO A 150 -13.34 3.71 25.40
CA PRO A 150 -13.41 3.29 26.80
C PRO A 150 -12.93 4.34 27.80
N THR A 151 -12.03 5.23 27.42
CA THR A 151 -11.36 6.18 28.33
C THR A 151 -12.21 7.41 28.61
N TYR A 152 -13.14 7.75 27.70
CA TYR A 152 -14.06 8.90 27.84
C TYR A 152 -15.47 8.49 28.32
N TRP A 153 -15.64 7.23 28.73
CA TRP A 153 -16.92 6.63 29.15
C TRP A 153 -17.66 7.42 30.24
N TYR A 154 -16.95 8.19 31.06
CA TYR A 154 -17.52 8.93 32.19
C TYR A 154 -17.77 10.42 31.91
N GLN A 155 -17.21 11.00 30.85
CA GLN A 155 -17.19 12.48 30.69
C GLN A 155 -18.11 13.03 29.58
N MET A 156 -18.52 12.24 28.58
CA MET A 156 -19.24 12.78 27.41
C MET A 156 -20.47 11.97 26.93
N GLY A 157 -21.03 11.08 27.76
CA GLY A 157 -22.35 10.48 27.47
C GLY A 157 -22.45 9.60 26.21
N HIS A 158 -21.51 8.67 26.02
CA HIS A 158 -21.50 7.70 24.90
C HIS A 158 -21.32 8.29 23.49
N GLN A 159 -20.49 9.32 23.34
CA GLN A 159 -20.15 9.85 22.02
C GLN A 159 -19.09 8.98 21.32
N ARG A 160 -19.26 8.83 19.99
CA ARG A 160 -18.23 8.27 19.12
C ARG A 160 -17.19 9.34 18.86
N VAL A 161 -15.92 8.96 18.96
CA VAL A 161 -14.79 9.84 18.66
C VAL A 161 -13.94 9.26 17.53
N PRO A 162 -13.28 10.11 16.72
CA PRO A 162 -12.30 9.63 15.77
C PRO A 162 -11.08 9.10 16.52
N LEU A 163 -10.75 7.83 16.32
CA LEU A 163 -9.51 7.22 16.78
C LEU A 163 -8.66 6.90 15.55
N VAL A 164 -7.37 7.27 15.59
CA VAL A 164 -6.40 7.00 14.52
C VAL A 164 -5.34 6.04 15.05
N PHE A 165 -5.10 4.97 14.30
CA PHE A 165 -4.10 3.94 14.58
C PHE A 165 -3.02 4.00 13.51
N THR A 166 -1.84 4.43 13.93
CA THR A 166 -0.67 4.53 13.05
C THR A 166 -0.09 3.16 12.80
N ASN A 167 0.24 2.86 11.54
CA ASN A 167 0.84 1.59 11.19
C ASN A 167 2.33 1.56 11.58
N MET A 168 2.69 0.63 12.46
CA MET A 168 4.03 0.54 13.03
C MET A 168 4.89 -0.55 12.37
N ILE A 169 4.44 -1.12 11.25
CA ILE A 169 5.25 -2.08 10.48
C ILE A 169 6.58 -1.42 10.10
N THR A 170 7.67 -2.17 10.13
CA THR A 170 9.01 -1.75 9.71
C THR A 170 9.40 -2.51 8.45
N GLY A 171 10.51 -2.12 7.81
CA GLY A 171 11.00 -2.81 6.62
C GLY A 171 11.14 -1.90 5.41
N VAL A 172 11.22 -2.53 4.24
CA VAL A 172 11.41 -1.87 2.95
C VAL A 172 10.17 -2.11 2.11
N HIS A 173 9.51 -1.03 1.71
CA HIS A 173 8.17 -1.06 1.13
C HIS A 173 8.11 -0.24 -0.15
N ALA A 174 7.67 -0.85 -1.24
CA ALA A 174 7.57 -0.16 -2.53
C ALA A 174 6.37 0.82 -2.57
N PHE A 175 6.54 1.91 -3.32
CA PHE A 175 5.47 2.84 -3.66
C PHE A 175 5.70 3.49 -5.03
N GLY A 176 4.59 3.87 -5.67
CA GLY A 176 4.61 4.38 -7.04
C GLY A 176 5.05 3.31 -8.05
N ALA A 177 5.22 3.71 -9.30
CA ALA A 177 5.63 2.81 -10.37
C ALA A 177 7.00 3.23 -10.93
N GLY A 178 7.80 2.25 -11.32
CA GLY A 178 8.94 2.51 -12.20
C GLY A 178 8.47 2.72 -13.64
N CYS A 179 9.27 3.39 -14.45
CA CYS A 179 8.97 3.56 -15.86
C CYS A 179 9.68 2.51 -16.71
N ALA A 180 8.95 1.94 -17.66
CA ALA A 180 9.46 1.01 -18.65
C ALA A 180 9.56 1.69 -20.03
N ALA A 181 10.31 1.08 -20.94
CA ALA A 181 10.35 1.46 -22.36
C ALA A 181 10.08 0.22 -23.25
N PRO A 182 9.77 0.39 -24.54
CA PRO A 182 9.53 -0.75 -25.44
C PRO A 182 10.71 -1.73 -25.43
N GLY A 183 10.45 -2.97 -25.00
CA GLY A 183 11.48 -4.02 -24.88
C GLY A 183 12.41 -3.89 -23.68
N LEU A 184 12.20 -2.91 -22.81
CA LEU A 184 13.03 -2.63 -21.63
C LEU A 184 12.14 -2.54 -20.39
N PRO A 185 12.19 -3.53 -19.47
CA PRO A 185 11.40 -3.48 -18.25
C PRO A 185 11.82 -2.31 -17.37
N ALA A 186 10.91 -1.86 -16.51
CA ALA A 186 11.25 -0.87 -15.50
C ALA A 186 12.34 -1.43 -14.56
N PRO A 187 13.38 -0.64 -14.24
CA PRO A 187 14.33 -1.04 -13.23
C PRO A 187 13.65 -1.14 -11.86
N VAL A 188 14.21 -1.98 -11.01
CA VAL A 188 13.66 -2.32 -9.69
C VAL A 188 14.67 -1.90 -8.63
N LEU A 189 14.21 -1.23 -7.58
CA LEU A 189 14.99 -0.96 -6.38
C LEU A 189 14.43 -1.83 -5.27
N ASP A 190 15.26 -2.63 -4.59
CA ASP A 190 14.84 -3.38 -3.40
C ASP A 190 15.84 -3.25 -2.26
N GLY A 191 15.48 -3.80 -1.09
CA GLY A 191 16.35 -3.87 0.07
C GLY A 191 17.00 -5.25 0.20
N ILE A 192 18.31 -5.27 0.45
CA ILE A 192 19.06 -6.46 0.88
C ILE A 192 19.17 -6.43 2.41
N GLY A 193 18.58 -7.44 3.06
CA GLY A 193 18.51 -7.53 4.51
C GLY A 193 17.43 -6.63 5.11
N ARG A 194 17.24 -6.73 6.43
CA ARG A 194 16.24 -5.93 7.16
C ARG A 194 16.84 -4.59 7.60
N PRO A 195 16.09 -3.48 7.56
CA PRO A 195 16.59 -2.18 8.01
C PRO A 195 16.57 -2.08 9.55
N LEU A 196 17.36 -2.91 10.23
CA LEU A 196 17.47 -2.95 11.68
C LEU A 196 18.55 -1.99 12.18
N THR A 197 18.30 -1.31 13.30
CA THR A 197 19.36 -0.59 14.02
C THR A 197 20.59 -1.47 14.28
N GLY A 198 21.77 -0.99 13.90
CA GLY A 198 23.04 -1.74 14.00
C GLY A 198 23.31 -2.73 12.87
N ASN A 199 22.42 -2.86 11.88
CA ASN A 199 22.68 -3.69 10.71
C ASN A 199 23.72 -3.03 9.79
N ALA A 200 24.97 -3.49 9.87
CA ALA A 200 26.07 -3.00 9.05
C ALA A 200 26.03 -3.48 7.58
N THR A 201 25.17 -4.44 7.24
CA THR A 201 25.10 -5.05 5.90
C THR A 201 23.82 -4.72 5.14
N PHE A 202 22.93 -3.89 5.70
CA PHE A 202 21.78 -3.38 4.96
C PHE A 202 22.25 -2.64 3.71
N ALA A 203 21.61 -2.93 2.57
CA ALA A 203 21.93 -2.30 1.30
C ALA A 203 20.66 -2.12 0.48
N LEU A 204 20.66 -1.13 -0.42
CA LEU A 204 19.67 -1.06 -1.50
C LEU A 204 20.26 -1.66 -2.75
N ARG A 205 19.44 -2.36 -3.55
CA ARG A 205 19.88 -2.97 -4.80
C ARG A 205 19.02 -2.53 -5.96
N LEU A 206 19.68 -1.97 -6.96
CA LEU A 206 19.12 -1.63 -8.26
C LEU A 206 19.30 -2.82 -9.20
N GLN A 207 18.23 -3.21 -9.88
CA GLN A 207 18.18 -4.31 -10.85
C GLN A 207 17.57 -3.87 -12.17
N HIS A 208 17.77 -4.69 -13.21
CA HIS A 208 17.31 -4.47 -14.58
C HIS A 208 17.84 -3.18 -15.21
N GLY A 209 19.07 -2.77 -14.88
CA GLY A 209 19.77 -1.75 -15.64
C GLY A 209 20.52 -2.33 -16.85
N ALA A 210 21.16 -1.46 -17.63
CA ALA A 210 22.02 -1.91 -18.72
C ALA A 210 23.26 -2.64 -18.15
N ALA A 211 23.63 -3.77 -18.76
CA ALA A 211 24.84 -4.51 -18.40
C ALA A 211 26.08 -3.59 -18.43
N SER A 212 26.85 -3.58 -17.35
CA SER A 212 28.01 -2.69 -17.19
C SER A 212 27.71 -1.19 -17.37
N GLY A 213 26.44 -0.79 -17.19
CA GLY A 213 25.96 0.58 -17.27
C GLY A 213 26.16 1.37 -15.97
N LEU A 214 25.43 2.48 -15.85
CA LEU A 214 25.41 3.32 -14.66
C LEU A 214 24.07 3.21 -13.94
N GLY A 215 24.13 3.17 -12.62
CA GLY A 215 23.01 3.31 -11.71
C GLY A 215 23.13 4.60 -10.91
N LEU A 216 22.01 5.28 -10.69
CA LEU A 216 21.89 6.41 -9.78
C LEU A 216 20.95 6.01 -8.65
N PHE A 217 21.38 6.20 -7.40
CA PHE A 217 20.57 6.02 -6.21
C PHE A 217 20.36 7.37 -5.55
N TRP A 218 19.19 7.62 -4.97
CA TRP A 218 18.98 8.79 -4.13
C TRP A 218 18.07 8.51 -2.95
N PHE A 219 18.20 9.35 -1.93
CA PHE A 219 17.53 9.25 -0.65
C PHE A 219 17.09 10.63 -0.19
N GLY A 220 15.97 10.66 0.50
CA GLY A 220 15.43 11.86 1.11
C GLY A 220 14.44 11.55 2.22
N THR A 221 13.77 12.59 2.69
CA THR A 221 12.83 12.54 3.81
C THR A 221 11.38 12.65 3.38
N SER A 222 11.12 12.75 2.08
CA SER A 222 9.76 12.90 1.58
C SER A 222 9.52 12.22 0.25
N LYS A 223 8.29 11.73 0.09
CA LYS A 223 7.67 11.35 -1.18
C LYS A 223 6.68 12.39 -1.72
N ARG A 224 6.54 13.54 -1.02
CA ARG A 224 5.59 14.61 -1.35
C ARG A 224 6.30 15.92 -1.65
N TYR A 225 7.38 16.20 -0.93
CA TYR A 225 8.12 17.44 -1.03
C TYR A 225 9.48 17.23 -1.70
N LEU A 226 9.85 18.08 -2.64
CA LEU A 226 11.20 18.20 -3.19
C LEU A 226 11.70 19.59 -2.83
N ASN A 227 12.80 19.68 -2.07
CA ASN A 227 13.31 20.95 -1.55
C ASN A 227 12.24 21.80 -0.83
N GLY A 228 11.36 21.15 -0.06
CA GLY A 228 10.28 21.81 0.70
C GLY A 228 9.04 22.22 -0.12
N GLN A 229 9.03 21.99 -1.43
CA GLN A 229 7.87 22.28 -2.29
C GLN A 229 7.05 21.00 -2.56
N PRO A 230 5.71 21.03 -2.45
CA PRO A 230 4.85 19.84 -2.60
C PRO A 230 4.68 19.45 -4.08
N ILE A 231 5.76 19.03 -4.74
CA ILE A 231 5.81 18.79 -6.19
C ILE A 231 6.04 17.33 -6.58
N LEU A 232 6.18 16.41 -5.61
CA LEU A 232 6.29 14.98 -5.88
C LEU A 232 4.89 14.33 -5.88
N PRO A 233 4.62 13.36 -6.79
CA PRO A 233 5.53 12.88 -7.85
C PRO A 233 5.73 13.92 -8.97
N LEU A 234 6.97 14.06 -9.45
CA LEU A 234 7.33 15.01 -10.51
C LEU A 234 7.59 14.24 -11.81
N SER A 235 6.78 14.52 -12.84
CA SER A 235 7.01 13.97 -14.18
C SER A 235 8.34 14.45 -14.77
N LEU A 236 9.14 13.51 -15.27
CA LEU A 236 10.43 13.78 -15.91
C LEU A 236 10.33 13.97 -17.43
N ALA A 237 9.11 14.06 -17.98
CA ALA A 237 8.89 14.23 -19.41
C ALA A 237 9.58 15.48 -19.98
N ALA A 238 9.47 16.61 -19.27
CA ALA A 238 10.12 17.87 -19.65
C ALA A 238 11.66 17.81 -19.61
N TYR A 239 12.22 16.81 -18.91
CA TYR A 239 13.65 16.58 -18.78
C TYR A 239 14.16 15.47 -19.71
N GLY A 240 13.32 14.99 -20.64
CA GLY A 240 13.70 13.99 -21.63
C GLY A 240 13.43 12.54 -21.23
N ALA A 241 12.77 12.29 -20.10
CA ALA A 241 12.35 10.95 -19.67
C ALA A 241 10.82 10.84 -19.55
N PRO A 242 10.08 10.93 -20.68
CA PRO A 242 8.62 10.74 -20.67
C PRO A 242 8.24 9.39 -20.07
N GLY A 243 7.18 9.38 -19.26
CA GLY A 243 6.71 8.21 -18.53
C GLY A 243 7.46 7.93 -17.22
N CYS A 244 8.60 8.58 -16.97
CA CYS A 244 9.34 8.47 -15.72
C CYS A 244 8.95 9.58 -14.74
N GLU A 245 9.00 9.25 -13.45
CA GLU A 245 8.67 10.16 -12.36
C GLU A 245 9.77 10.14 -11.30
N LEU A 246 10.06 11.32 -10.75
CA LEU A 246 10.74 11.45 -9.48
C LEU A 246 9.68 11.30 -8.38
N LEU A 247 9.80 10.23 -7.60
CA LEU A 247 8.84 9.81 -6.56
C LEU A 247 9.35 10.14 -5.16
N ALA A 248 10.66 10.20 -4.96
CA ALA A 248 11.30 10.49 -3.69
C ALA A 248 12.22 11.71 -3.80
N ASP A 249 12.27 12.51 -2.73
CA ASP A 249 13.22 13.60 -2.57
C ASP A 249 14.66 13.09 -2.67
N ALA A 250 15.54 13.89 -3.28
CA ALA A 250 16.90 13.51 -3.65
C ALA A 250 17.94 14.32 -2.88
N LEU A 251 17.83 14.34 -1.54
CA LEU A 251 18.73 15.08 -0.64
C LEU A 251 20.16 14.55 -0.69
N GLN A 252 20.31 13.24 -0.85
CA GLN A 252 21.59 12.57 -1.07
C GLN A 252 21.48 11.66 -2.28
N TRP A 253 22.53 11.62 -3.09
CA TRP A 253 22.60 10.76 -4.26
C TRP A 253 23.96 10.09 -4.39
N HIS A 254 23.98 8.94 -5.06
CA HIS A 254 25.17 8.14 -5.28
C HIS A 254 25.12 7.51 -6.68
N VAL A 255 26.22 7.60 -7.42
CA VAL A 255 26.36 6.94 -8.72
C VAL A 255 27.15 5.66 -8.52
N SER A 256 26.68 4.57 -9.12
CA SER A 256 27.35 3.27 -9.09
C SER A 256 27.47 2.69 -10.49
N THR A 257 28.48 1.86 -10.70
CA THR A 257 28.58 1.03 -11.90
C THR A 257 27.74 -0.23 -11.70
N LEU A 258 26.94 -0.57 -12.70
CA LEU A 258 26.21 -1.83 -12.73
C LEU A 258 27.17 -2.96 -13.11
N ASP A 259 26.92 -4.14 -12.58
CA ASP A 259 27.64 -5.36 -12.96
C ASP A 259 27.21 -5.84 -14.37
N PRO A 260 27.85 -6.89 -14.92
CA PRO A 260 27.47 -7.43 -16.23
C PRO A 260 26.03 -7.96 -16.31
N THR A 261 25.33 -8.12 -15.19
CA THR A 261 23.91 -8.50 -15.14
C THR A 261 22.96 -7.30 -15.06
N GLY A 262 23.50 -6.07 -15.02
CA GLY A 262 22.71 -4.86 -14.89
C GLY A 262 22.27 -4.56 -13.45
N THR A 263 23.02 -5.05 -12.47
CA THR A 263 22.69 -4.93 -11.04
C THR A 263 23.76 -4.12 -10.30
N ALA A 264 23.36 -3.34 -9.30
CA ALA A 264 24.28 -2.75 -8.33
C ALA A 264 23.66 -2.76 -6.93
N ALA A 265 24.49 -2.98 -5.91
CA ALA A 265 24.11 -2.82 -4.52
C ALA A 265 24.84 -1.60 -3.93
N LEU A 266 24.08 -0.73 -3.26
CA LEU A 266 24.57 0.39 -2.49
C LEU A 266 24.48 0.04 -1.00
N PRO A 267 25.61 -0.18 -0.31
CA PRO A 267 25.61 -0.37 1.14
C PRO A 267 25.07 0.87 1.85
N VAL A 268 24.09 0.66 2.73
CA VAL A 268 23.50 1.69 3.59
C VAL A 268 23.51 1.16 5.03
N PRO A 269 24.69 1.05 5.67
CA PRO A 269 24.75 0.52 7.04
C PRO A 269 23.90 1.38 7.98
N ILE A 270 23.11 0.74 8.83
CA ILE A 270 22.23 1.43 9.77
C ILE A 270 22.93 1.53 11.13
N PRO A 271 23.24 2.75 11.60
CA PRO A 271 23.87 2.94 12.91
C PRO A 271 23.02 2.33 14.04
N ASN A 272 23.69 1.83 15.08
CA ASN A 272 23.01 1.35 16.29
C ASN A 272 22.61 2.54 17.19
N LEU A 273 21.65 3.34 16.73
CA LEU A 273 21.15 4.53 17.43
C LEU A 273 19.65 4.35 17.73
N PRO A 274 19.22 4.37 19.01
CA PRO A 274 17.81 4.21 19.37
C PRO A 274 16.89 5.25 18.71
N SER A 275 17.41 6.45 18.41
CA SER A 275 16.68 7.53 17.75
C SER A 275 16.31 7.23 16.29
N LEU A 276 16.89 6.19 15.68
CA LEU A 276 16.57 5.80 14.30
C LEU A 276 15.37 4.85 14.22
N ARG A 277 14.90 4.27 15.34
CA ARG A 277 13.75 3.36 15.31
C ARG A 277 12.49 4.08 14.83
N PHE A 278 11.75 3.43 13.93
CA PHE A 278 10.55 3.94 13.26
C PHE A 278 10.77 5.20 12.40
N VAL A 279 12.00 5.67 12.23
CA VAL A 279 12.32 6.70 11.24
C VAL A 279 12.11 6.11 9.86
N SER A 280 11.40 6.85 9.01
CA SER A 280 11.14 6.49 7.62
C SER A 280 11.97 7.39 6.71
N CYS A 281 12.74 6.77 5.82
CA CYS A 281 13.46 7.42 4.74
C CYS A 281 12.86 6.98 3.41
N PHE A 282 12.96 7.82 2.40
CA PHE A 282 12.46 7.51 1.06
C PHE A 282 13.65 7.38 0.12
N ALA A 283 13.67 6.31 -0.66
CA ALA A 283 14.71 6.06 -1.64
C ALA A 283 14.10 5.82 -3.01
N GLN A 284 14.85 6.13 -4.05
CA GLN A 284 14.52 5.73 -5.41
C GLN A 284 15.84 5.64 -6.19
N ALA A 285 15.80 4.96 -7.32
CA ALA A 285 16.95 4.80 -8.18
C ALA A 285 16.57 4.99 -9.65
N ALA A 286 17.60 5.04 -10.48
CA ALA A 286 17.48 5.04 -11.91
C ALA A 286 18.62 4.26 -12.54
N ALA A 287 18.33 3.60 -13.65
CA ALA A 287 19.32 2.95 -14.47
C ALA A 287 19.50 3.73 -15.77
N PHE A 288 20.76 3.99 -16.13
CA PHE A 288 21.09 4.46 -17.46
C PHE A 288 20.81 3.35 -18.47
N GLN A 289 19.93 3.65 -19.42
CA GLN A 289 19.50 2.77 -20.50
C GLN A 289 19.47 3.54 -21.82
N PRO A 290 20.57 3.49 -22.61
CA PRO A 290 20.62 4.12 -23.91
C PRO A 290 19.44 3.70 -24.80
N GLY A 291 18.75 4.67 -25.37
CA GLY A 291 17.63 4.43 -26.29
C GLY A 291 16.27 4.21 -25.62
N ALA A 292 16.18 4.15 -24.29
CA ALA A 292 14.89 4.07 -23.60
C ALA A 292 14.03 5.33 -23.80
N ASN A 293 14.68 6.50 -23.77
CA ASN A 293 14.09 7.82 -24.01
C ASN A 293 15.22 8.84 -24.31
N PRO A 294 14.92 10.11 -24.67
CA PRO A 294 15.95 11.12 -24.95
C PRO A 294 16.98 11.35 -23.82
N LEU A 295 16.58 11.17 -22.54
CA LEU A 295 17.50 11.27 -21.40
C LEU A 295 18.34 9.99 -21.20
N GLY A 296 17.94 8.88 -21.83
CA GLY A 296 18.62 7.59 -21.74
C GLY A 296 18.51 6.96 -20.35
N LEU A 297 17.42 7.18 -19.63
CA LEU A 297 17.29 6.78 -18.22
C LEU A 297 15.88 6.28 -17.91
N LEU A 298 15.80 5.17 -17.16
CA LEU A 298 14.56 4.68 -16.56
C LEU A 298 14.65 4.77 -15.03
N THR A 299 13.61 5.29 -14.39
CA THR A 299 13.48 5.36 -12.93
C THR A 299 12.78 4.12 -12.37
N THR A 300 13.20 3.71 -11.18
CA THR A 300 12.52 2.67 -10.41
C THR A 300 11.24 3.22 -9.78
N HIS A 301 10.44 2.33 -9.20
CA HIS A 301 9.50 2.71 -8.14
C HIS A 301 10.28 3.29 -6.93
N GLY A 302 9.58 3.98 -6.03
CA GLY A 302 10.16 4.46 -4.78
C GLY A 302 10.11 3.40 -3.68
N LEU A 303 11.01 3.49 -2.72
CA LEU A 303 11.02 2.67 -1.51
C LEU A 303 10.85 3.55 -0.27
N VAL A 304 9.97 3.15 0.62
CA VAL A 304 10.00 3.56 2.03
C VAL A 304 10.91 2.59 2.75
N VAL A 305 11.94 3.10 3.41
CA VAL A 305 12.81 2.35 4.32
C VAL A 305 12.46 2.80 5.74
N ARG A 306 11.72 1.96 6.46
CA ARG A 306 11.32 2.22 7.85
C ARG A 306 12.12 1.35 8.80
N ILE A 307 12.92 2.01 9.64
CA ILE A 307 13.93 1.37 10.46
C ILE A 307 13.30 0.69 11.69
N GLU A 308 13.82 -0.47 12.07
CA GLU A 308 13.43 -1.25 13.27
C GLU A 308 14.37 -1.08 14.47
#